data_AF-A0A924YZ44-F1
#
_entry.id   AF-A0A924YZ44-F1
#
_cell.length_a   1.000
_cell.length_b   1.000
_cell.length_c   1.000
_cell.angle_alpha   90.00
_cell.angle_beta   90.00
_cell.angle_gamma   90.00
#
_symmetry.space_group_name_H-M   'P 1'
#
loop_
_entity.id
_entity.type
_entity.pdbx_description
1 polymer ?
#
loop_
_entity_poly.entity_id
_entity_poly.type
_entity_poly.pdbx_seq_one_letter_code
_entity_poly.pdbx_strand_id
1 'polypeptide(L)' 'MNLILVAAAIVISVLVFTWLVKVVKATVSTALVIAAIVLVMQFVFGIGADKLIQQVWEFGQYLWQMVIKR' A
#
# COMPACT_ATOMS: atom_id res chain seq x y z
N MET A 1 0.24 -41.19 -3.26
CA MET A 1 0.78 -39.82 -3.22
C MET A 1 1.21 -39.44 -4.64
N ASN A 2 0.60 -38.41 -5.25
CA ASN A 2 0.91 -38.05 -6.64
C ASN A 2 2.14 -37.13 -6.67
N LEU A 3 3.29 -37.68 -7.05
CA LEU A 3 4.58 -36.97 -7.08
C LEU A 3 4.53 -35.68 -7.92
N ILE A 4 3.70 -35.66 -8.97
CA ILE A 4 3.49 -34.49 -9.83
C ILE A 4 2.81 -33.35 -9.06
N LEU A 5 1.82 -33.68 -8.22
CA LEU A 5 1.11 -32.70 -7.40
C LEU A 5 2.04 -32.09 -6.33
N VAL A 6 2.90 -32.92 -5.74
CA VAL A 6 3.91 -32.46 -4.76
C VAL A 6 4.92 -31.53 -5.42
N ALA A 7 5.43 -31.89 -6.60
CA ALA A 7 6.35 -31.04 -7.37
C ALA A 7 5.71 -29.70 -7.76
N ALA A 8 4.47 -29.72 -8.28
CA ALA A 8 3.73 -28.51 -8.64
C ALA A 8 3.49 -27.60 -7.43
N ALA A 9 3.11 -28.17 -6.27
CA ALA A 9 2.89 -27.42 -5.05
C ALA A 9 4.17 -26.72 -4.55
N ILE A 10 5.33 -27.39 -4.63
CA ILE A 10 6.63 -26.79 -4.27
C ILE A 10 6.95 -25.60 -5.16
N VAL A 11 6.78 -25.74 -6.49
CA VAL A 11 7.04 -24.66 -7.45
C VAL A 11 6.14 -23.45 -7.17
N ILE A 12 4.83 -23.68 -6.99
CA ILE A 12 3.86 -22.61 -6.71
C ILE A 12 4.16 -21.94 -5.38
N SER A 13 4.50 -22.71 -4.33
CA SER A 13 4.85 -22.16 -3.02
C SER A 13 6.04 -21.22 -3.10
N VAL A 14 7.11 -21.62 -3.79
CA VAL A 14 8.30 -20.77 -4.00
C VAL A 14 7.95 -19.53 -4.82
N LEU A 15 7.10 -19.67 -5.83
CA LEU A 15 6.68 -18.55 -6.67
C LEU A 15 5.89 -17.50 -5.86
N VAL A 16 4.92 -17.95 -5.06
CA VAL A 16 4.15 -17.07 -4.16
C VAL A 16 5.06 -16.45 -3.10
N PHE A 17 5.99 -17.22 -2.53
CA PHE A 17 6.94 -16.72 -1.55
C PHE A 17 7.83 -15.60 -2.12
N THR A 18 8.41 -15.81 -3.31
CA THR A 18 9.24 -14.80 -3.96
C THR A 18 8.43 -13.57 -4.38
N TRP A 19 7.18 -13.75 -4.81
CA TRP A 19 6.28 -12.65 -5.09
C TRP A 19 5.95 -11.86 -3.82
N LEU A 20 5.63 -12.53 -2.71
CA LEU A 20 5.31 -11.90 -1.44
C LEU A 20 6.46 -11.02 -0.94
N VAL A 21 7.70 -11.52 -1.00
CA VAL A 21 8.88 -10.73 -0.63
C VAL A 21 9.01 -9.47 -1.49
N LYS A 22 8.75 -9.55 -2.79
CA LYS A 22 8.76 -8.39 -3.69
C LYS A 22 7.66 -7.39 -3.34
N VAL A 23 6.45 -7.86 -3.04
CA VAL A 23 5.32 -7.01 -2.64
C VAL A 23 5.62 -6.31 -1.33
N VAL A 24 6.10 -7.02 -0.31
CA VAL A 24 6.47 -6.43 0.97
C VAL A 24 7.54 -5.36 0.79
N LYS A 25 8.59 -5.65 0.01
CA LYS A 25 9.65 -4.68 -0.29
C LYS A 25 9.10 -3.45 -1.00
N ALA A 26 8.20 -3.63 -1.98
CA ALA A 26 7.56 -2.53 -2.68
C ALA A 26 6.70 -1.69 -1.73
N THR A 27 5.89 -2.32 -0.87
CA THR A 27 5.06 -1.64 0.13
C THR A 27 5.90 -0.84 1.11
N VAL A 28 6.99 -1.42 1.63
CA VAL A 28 7.92 -0.72 2.54
C VAL A 28 8.59 0.45 1.84
N SER A 29 9.02 0.28 0.58
CA SER A 29 9.61 1.37 -0.19
C SER A 29 8.62 2.52 -0.40
N THR A 30 7.36 2.21 -0.74
CA THR A 30 6.31 3.22 -0.90
C THR A 30 6.00 3.90 0.43
N ALA A 31 5.91 3.14 1.52
CA ALA A 31 5.69 3.70 2.86
C ALA A 31 6.84 4.63 3.30
N LEU A 32 8.09 4.28 2.98
CA LEU A 32 9.26 5.14 3.24
C LEU A 32 9.22 6.43 2.43
N VAL A 33 8.83 6.37 1.16
CA VAL A 33 8.67 7.57 0.32
C VAL A 33 7.56 8.46 0.87
N ILE A 34 6.42 7.89 1.24
CA ILE A 34 5.32 8.63 1.88
C ILE A 34 5.80 9.26 3.18
N ALA A 35 6.50 8.49 4.03
CA ALA A 35 7.06 9.01 5.27
C ALA A 35 8.04 10.17 5.01
N ALA A 36 8.92 10.06 4.00
CA ALA A 36 9.84 11.13 3.63
C ALA A 36 9.10 12.39 3.14
N ILE A 37 8.09 12.24 2.28
CA ILE A 37 7.24 13.36 1.82
C ILE A 37 6.55 14.03 3.01
N VAL A 38 5.97 13.23 3.89
CA VAL A 38 5.28 13.70 5.09
C VAL A 38 6.25 14.41 6.04
N LEU A 39 7.47 13.90 6.22
CA LEU A 39 8.51 14.58 7.00
C LEU A 39 8.88 15.92 6.39
N VAL A 40 9.12 15.99 5.08
CA VAL A 40 9.40 17.26 4.39
C VAL A 40 8.23 18.24 4.58
N MET A 41 6.99 17.77 4.43
CA MET A 41 5.80 18.59 4.67
C MET A 41 5.72 19.09 6.11
N GLN A 42 6.01 18.23 7.09
CA GLN A 42 6.03 18.58 8.51
C GLN A 42 7.12 19.62 8.83
N PHE A 43 8.32 19.45 8.30
CA PHE A 43 9.44 20.38 8.55
C PHE A 43 9.30 21.71 7.81
N VAL A 44 8.72 21.72 6.60
CA VAL A 44 8.59 22.94 5.77
C VAL A 44 7.28 23.70 6.07
N PHE A 45 6.16 23.00 6.25
CA PHE A 45 4.84 23.61 6.43
C PHE A 45 4.30 23.52 7.86
N GLY A 46 4.92 22.73 8.75
CA GLY A 46 4.45 22.55 10.13
C GLY A 46 3.17 21.69 10.26
N ILE A 47 2.75 21.02 9.18
CA ILE A 47 1.48 20.28 9.13
C ILE A 47 1.73 18.79 9.43
N GLY A 48 1.12 18.28 10.49
CA GLY A 48 1.22 16.87 10.88
C GLY A 48 0.60 15.88 9.87
N ALA A 49 1.10 14.64 9.87
CA ALA A 49 0.60 13.56 9.02
C ALA A 49 -0.92 13.33 9.16
N ASP A 50 -1.45 13.49 10.38
CA ASP A 50 -2.87 13.33 10.69
C ASP A 50 -3.76 14.28 9.88
N LYS A 51 -3.30 15.51 9.64
CA LYS A 51 -4.04 16.51 8.86
C LYS A 51 -4.11 16.11 7.38
N LEU A 52 -3.03 15.53 6.83
CA LEU A 52 -3.01 15.04 5.45
C LEU A 52 -3.99 13.88 5.27
N ILE A 53 -4.00 12.93 6.21
CA ILE A 53 -4.92 11.78 6.16
C ILE A 53 -6.37 12.27 6.29
N GLN A 54 -6.66 13.20 7.22
CA GLN A 54 -7.98 13.82 7.35
C GLN A 54 -8.42 14.48 6.04
N GLN A 55 -7.55 15.27 5.42
CA GLN A 55 -7.88 15.99 4.20
C GLN A 55 -8.10 15.05 3.00
N VAL A 56 -7.32 13.97 2.88
CA VAL A 56 -7.54 12.93 1.87
C VAL A 56 -8.87 12.21 2.11
N TRP A 57 -9.21 11.92 3.37
CA TRP A 57 -10.48 11.30 3.73
C TRP A 57 -11.68 12.19 3.39
N GLU A 58 -11.62 13.47 3.74
CA GLU A 58 -12.64 14.47 3.41
C GLU A 58 -12.82 14.61 1.89
N PHE A 59 -11.71 14.62 1.13
CA PHE A 59 -11.77 14.69 -0.32
C PHE A 59 -12.41 13.43 -0.92
N GLY A 60 -12.05 12.24 -0.42
CA GLY A 60 -12.66 10.98 -0.82
C GLY A 60 -14.16 10.93 -0.53
N GLN A 61 -14.57 11.41 0.65
CA GLN A 61 -15.99 11.55 1.02
C GLN A 61 -16.73 12.52 0.08
N TYR A 62 -16.11 13.66 -0.27
CA TYR A 62 -16.68 14.61 -1.22
C TYR A 62 -16.88 13.99 -2.61
N LEU A 63 -15.88 13.27 -3.12
CA LEU A 63 -16.00 12.56 -4.41
C LEU A 63 -17.07 11.46 -4.35
N TRP A 64 -17.13 10.72 -3.25
CA TRP A 64 -18.13 9.66 -3.04
C TRP A 64 -19.55 10.21 -3.00
N GLN A 65 -19.74 11.37 -2.36
CA GLN A 65 -21.02 12.07 -2.38
C GLN A 65 -21.42 12.54 -3.77
N MET A 66 -20.48 12.99 -4.61
CA MET A 66 -20.79 13.36 -5.99
C MET A 66 -21.15 12.17 -6.87
N VAL A 67 -20.55 10.99 -6.63
CA VAL A 67 -20.88 9.76 -7.35
C VAL A 67 -22.24 9.21 -6.90
N ILE A 68 -22.55 9.25 -5.60
CA ILE A 68 -23.82 8.74 -5.05
C ILE A 68 -25.01 9.67 -5.26
N LYS A 69 -24.81 11.00 -5.37
CA LYS A 69 -25.89 11.97 -5.64
C LYS A 69 -26.27 12.11 -7.13
N ARG A 70 -25.78 11.26 -8.02
CA ARG A 70 -26.27 11.13 -9.40
C ARG A 70 -27.29 10.01 -9.51
#